data_AF-A0A2E4P7E9-F1
#
_entry.id   AF-A0A2E4P7E9-F1
#
_cell.length_a   1.000
_cell.length_b   1.000
_cell.length_c   1.000
_cell.angle_alpha   90.00
_cell.angle_beta   90.00
_cell.angle_gamma   90.00
#
_symmetry.space_group_name_H-M   'P 1'
#
loop_
_entity.id
_entity.type
_entity.pdbx_description
1 polymer ?
#
loop_
_entity_poly.entity_id
_entity_poly.type
_entity_poly.pdbx_seq_one_letter_code
_entity_poly.pdbx_strand_id
1 'polypeptide(L)'
;MPKEEVYPFSEAEKIEIVSYPDRMTWDDHLDSTIIVSGELRFSKSLIKERVILNDTIAEKLFRYLFIEECPLIDLTRTLCYQPRHAILFYNNEGKIYSYLEVCLECGKAEGDFLYNEICDERTANLENIFKQAGIKYFGEEE
;
A
#
# COMPACT_ATOMS: atom_id res chain seq x y z
N MET A 1 -3.83 6.23 -20.03
CA MET A 1 -4.16 4.84 -19.69
C MET A 1 -5.28 4.88 -18.66
N PRO A 2 -6.46 4.30 -18.94
CA PRO A 2 -7.57 4.24 -17.98
C PRO A 2 -7.25 3.26 -16.83
N LYS A 3 -7.69 3.54 -15.60
CA LYS A 3 -7.44 2.65 -14.46
C LYS A 3 -8.18 1.33 -14.59
N GLU A 4 -9.33 1.34 -15.24
CA GLU A 4 -10.21 0.19 -15.45
C GLU A 4 -9.60 -0.88 -16.37
N GLU A 5 -8.47 -0.58 -17.02
CA GLU A 5 -7.78 -1.49 -17.93
C GLU A 5 -6.46 -2.02 -17.35
N VAL A 6 -6.09 -1.61 -16.13
CA VAL A 6 -4.79 -1.90 -15.53
C VAL A 6 -4.95 -2.71 -14.25
N TYR A 7 -4.36 -3.89 -14.22
CA TYR A 7 -4.31 -4.70 -13.00
C TYR A 7 -3.48 -3.99 -11.91
N PRO A 8 -3.92 -3.97 -10.64
CA PRO A 8 -5.15 -4.60 -10.12
C PRO A 8 -6.41 -3.73 -10.25
N PHE A 9 -6.32 -2.44 -10.57
CA PHE A 9 -7.50 -1.54 -10.64
C PHE A 9 -8.64 -2.03 -11.56
N SER A 10 -8.32 -2.77 -12.62
CA SER A 10 -9.31 -3.35 -13.55
C SER A 10 -10.24 -4.40 -12.93
N GLU A 11 -9.82 -5.06 -11.85
CA GLU A 11 -10.57 -6.15 -11.20
C GLU A 11 -11.06 -5.79 -9.79
N ALA A 12 -10.72 -4.59 -9.32
CA ALA A 12 -11.03 -4.15 -7.96
C ALA A 12 -12.48 -3.68 -7.84
N GLU A 13 -13.27 -4.41 -7.04
CA GLU A 13 -14.58 -3.95 -6.57
C GLU A 13 -14.42 -2.94 -5.43
N LYS A 14 -13.36 -3.11 -4.63
CA LYS A 14 -13.07 -2.25 -3.49
C LYS A 14 -11.57 -2.16 -3.28
N ILE A 15 -11.09 -0.95 -3.01
CA ILE A 15 -9.72 -0.67 -2.61
C ILE A 15 -9.73 -0.14 -1.19
N GLU A 16 -8.90 -0.70 -0.33
CA GLU A 16 -8.81 -0.33 1.08
C GLU A 16 -7.35 -0.09 1.45
N ILE A 17 -7.09 0.96 2.22
CA ILE A 17 -5.82 1.11 2.94
C ILE A 17 -6.03 0.58 4.34
N VAL A 18 -5.10 -0.26 4.78
CA VAL A 18 -5.06 -0.79 6.14
C VAL A 18 -3.77 -0.36 6.83
N SER A 19 -3.88 0.06 8.09
CA SER A 19 -2.74 0.51 8.89
C SER A 19 -2.53 -0.41 10.09
N TYR A 20 -1.26 -0.68 10.41
CA TYR A 20 -0.82 -1.55 11.50
C TYR A 20 0.55 -1.11 12.04
N PRO A 21 0.94 -1.49 13.27
CA PRO A 21 2.29 -1.23 13.77
C PRO A 21 3.34 -1.88 12.88
N ASP A 22 4.58 -1.42 12.97
CA ASP A 22 5.72 -1.99 12.25
C ASP A 22 5.67 -3.51 12.13
N ARG A 23 5.42 -4.04 10.93
CA ARG A 23 5.32 -5.49 10.74
C ARG A 23 6.58 -6.21 11.20
N MET A 24 7.75 -5.59 11.03
CA MET A 24 9.03 -6.17 11.40
C MET A 24 9.19 -6.41 12.91
N THR A 25 8.34 -5.81 13.75
CA THR A 25 8.41 -5.92 15.20
C THR A 25 7.58 -7.05 15.79
N TRP A 26 6.66 -7.63 15.02
CA TRP A 26 5.71 -8.63 15.53
C TRP A 26 5.45 -9.81 14.60
N ASP A 27 5.86 -9.75 13.34
CA ASP A 27 5.62 -10.83 12.38
C ASP A 27 6.80 -11.80 12.30
N ASP A 28 6.62 -13.01 12.82
CA ASP A 28 7.65 -14.05 12.81
C ASP A 28 7.89 -14.65 11.40
N HIS A 29 7.10 -14.28 10.38
CA HIS A 29 7.16 -14.84 9.03
C HIS A 29 7.42 -13.77 7.97
N LEU A 30 8.56 -13.08 8.10
CA LEU A 30 8.92 -11.92 7.26
C LEU A 30 8.98 -12.22 5.76
N ASP A 31 9.43 -13.43 5.39
CA ASP A 31 9.55 -13.87 3.99
C ASP A 31 8.21 -14.31 3.37
N SER A 32 7.13 -14.32 4.16
CA SER A 32 5.81 -14.73 3.69
C SER A 32 4.96 -13.52 3.35
N THR A 33 4.18 -13.65 2.27
CA THR A 33 3.16 -12.66 1.91
C THR A 33 2.21 -12.38 3.07
N ILE A 34 1.72 -11.15 3.14
CA ILE A 34 0.72 -10.75 4.12
C ILE A 34 -0.69 -11.28 3.79
N ILE A 35 -0.89 -11.85 2.59
CA ILE A 35 -2.18 -12.39 2.13
C ILE A 35 -2.13 -13.91 1.98
N VAL A 36 -3.04 -14.63 2.65
CA VAL A 36 -3.21 -16.08 2.50
C VAL A 36 -4.69 -16.40 2.30
N SER A 37 -5.01 -17.17 1.25
CA SER A 37 -6.39 -17.59 0.93
C SER A 37 -7.38 -16.41 0.85
N GLY A 38 -6.91 -15.27 0.35
CA GLY A 38 -7.69 -14.06 0.14
C GLY A 38 -7.98 -13.23 1.38
N GLU A 39 -7.24 -13.45 2.47
CA GLU A 39 -7.36 -12.72 3.73
C GLU A 39 -5.98 -12.31 4.27
N LEU A 40 -5.94 -11.30 5.14
CA LEU A 40 -4.73 -10.96 5.87
C LEU A 40 -4.30 -12.15 6.73
N ARG A 41 -3.03 -12.56 6.61
CA ARG A 41 -2.46 -13.68 7.37
C ARG A 41 -2.43 -13.42 8.87
N PHE A 42 -2.29 -12.15 9.25
CA PHE A 42 -2.14 -11.74 10.65
C PHE A 42 -3.46 -11.30 11.27
N SER A 43 -3.50 -11.31 12.61
CA SER A 43 -4.71 -11.03 13.38
C SER A 43 -5.27 -9.64 13.11
N LYS A 44 -6.60 -9.55 13.01
CA LYS A 44 -7.34 -8.27 12.94
C LYS A 44 -7.08 -7.37 14.15
N SER A 45 -6.63 -7.91 15.28
CA SER A 45 -6.27 -7.12 16.48
C SER A 45 -5.03 -6.23 16.28
N LEU A 46 -4.21 -6.51 15.28
CA LEU A 46 -3.05 -5.68 14.92
C LEU A 46 -3.44 -4.49 14.04
N ILE A 47 -4.65 -4.51 13.48
CA ILE A 47 -5.15 -3.44 12.61
C ILE A 47 -5.53 -2.24 13.46
N LYS A 48 -4.88 -1.11 13.18
CA LYS A 48 -5.17 0.18 13.83
C LYS A 48 -6.24 0.94 13.10
N GLU A 49 -6.25 0.85 11.77
CA GLU A 49 -7.13 1.65 10.93
C GLU A 49 -7.41 0.95 9.60
N ARG A 50 -8.61 1.18 9.06
CA ARG A 50 -9.01 0.76 7.71
C ARG A 50 -9.79 1.89 7.06
N VAL A 51 -9.43 2.22 5.83
CA VAL A 51 -10.09 3.27 5.05
C VAL A 51 -10.38 2.73 3.67
N ILE A 52 -11.66 2.77 3.27
CA ILE A 52 -12.08 2.44 1.91
C ILE A 52 -11.88 3.68 1.04
N LEU A 53 -11.21 3.50 -0.10
CA LEU A 53 -10.99 4.60 -1.04
C LEU A 53 -12.27 4.92 -1.80
N ASN A 54 -12.56 6.21 -1.95
CA ASN A 54 -13.51 6.68 -2.95
C ASN A 54 -12.82 6.80 -4.32
N ASP A 55 -13.60 6.98 -5.38
CA ASP A 55 -13.09 7.05 -6.76
C ASP A 55 -12.03 8.13 -6.97
N THR A 56 -12.16 9.26 -6.28
CA THR A 56 -11.19 10.37 -6.41
C THR A 56 -9.83 10.01 -5.83
N ILE A 57 -9.80 9.33 -4.68
CA ILE A 57 -8.55 8.88 -4.07
C ILE A 57 -7.99 7.66 -4.80
N ALA A 58 -8.84 6.75 -5.24
CA ALA A 58 -8.45 5.61 -6.08
C ALA A 58 -7.77 6.07 -7.38
N GLU A 59 -8.30 7.11 -8.04
CA GLU A 59 -7.69 7.69 -9.25
C GLU A 59 -6.32 8.31 -8.96
N LYS A 60 -6.18 9.03 -7.83
CA LYS A 60 -4.87 9.58 -7.42
C LYS A 60 -3.86 8.47 -7.16
N LEU A 61 -4.27 7.41 -6.48
CA LEU A 61 -3.43 6.25 -6.22
C LEU A 61 -3.04 5.53 -7.52
N PHE A 62 -3.97 5.37 -8.46
CA PHE A 62 -3.68 4.79 -9.78
C PHE A 62 -2.61 5.60 -10.52
N ARG A 63 -2.79 6.92 -10.60
CA ARG A 63 -1.82 7.80 -11.27
C ARG A 63 -0.45 7.72 -10.61
N TYR A 64 -0.42 7.67 -9.28
CA TYR A 64 0.81 7.45 -8.53
C TYR A 64 1.48 6.13 -8.92
N LEU A 65 0.75 5.02 -8.92
CA LEU A 65 1.36 3.70 -9.14
C LEU A 65 1.76 3.43 -10.59
N PHE A 66 1.11 4.05 -11.58
CA PHE A 66 1.26 3.63 -12.98
C PHE A 66 1.61 4.74 -13.99
N ILE A 67 1.47 6.01 -13.62
CA ILE A 67 1.66 7.14 -14.55
C ILE A 67 2.84 8.00 -14.13
N GLU A 68 2.98 8.26 -12.85
CA GLU A 68 4.06 9.05 -12.28
C GLU A 68 5.33 8.20 -12.13
N GLU A 69 6.47 8.76 -12.50
CA GLU A 69 7.77 8.11 -12.43
C GLU A 69 8.70 8.85 -11.48
N CYS A 70 9.67 8.13 -10.92
CA CYS A 70 10.75 8.74 -10.16
C CYS A 70 11.62 9.62 -11.05
N PRO A 71 12.10 10.77 -10.54
CA PRO A 71 13.08 11.55 -11.26
C PRO A 71 14.36 10.72 -11.47
N LEU A 72 15.03 10.95 -12.61
CA LEU A 72 16.31 10.31 -12.93
C LEU A 72 17.43 10.91 -12.05
N ILE A 73 17.54 10.45 -10.81
CA ILE A 73 18.56 10.87 -9.83
C ILE A 73 19.25 9.62 -9.28
N ASP A 74 20.50 9.74 -8.87
CA ASP A 74 21.30 8.66 -8.29
C ASP A 74 20.71 8.25 -6.93
N LEU A 75 19.95 7.15 -6.92
CA LEU A 75 19.20 6.65 -5.77
C LEU A 75 20.14 6.00 -4.76
N THR A 76 20.52 6.72 -3.71
CA THR A 76 21.05 6.07 -2.50
C THR A 76 19.90 5.35 -1.81
N ARG A 77 19.74 4.05 -2.08
CA ARG A 77 18.69 3.24 -1.46
C ARG A 77 19.02 3.00 0.01
N THR A 78 18.21 3.53 0.93
CA THR A 78 18.26 3.21 2.35
C THR A 78 17.89 1.75 2.58
N LEU A 79 18.56 1.03 3.52
CA LEU A 79 18.29 -0.39 3.79
C LEU A 79 17.03 -0.64 4.64
N CYS A 80 16.34 0.41 5.11
CA CYS A 80 15.13 0.31 5.91
C CYS A 80 14.01 -0.43 5.16
N TYR A 81 13.19 -1.16 5.91
CA TYR A 81 11.87 -1.63 5.52
C TYR A 81 11.05 -1.84 6.79
N GLN A 82 10.20 -0.88 7.13
CA GLN A 82 9.37 -0.85 8.34
C GLN A 82 7.92 -0.58 7.94
N PRO A 83 7.25 -1.52 7.25
CA PRO A 83 5.94 -1.26 6.69
C PRO A 83 4.87 -1.11 7.79
N ARG A 84 4.00 -0.12 7.60
CA ARG A 84 2.89 0.22 8.51
C ARG A 84 1.55 0.27 7.81
N HIS A 85 1.56 0.11 6.49
CA HIS A 85 0.40 0.26 5.65
C HIS A 85 0.42 -0.77 4.54
N ALA A 86 -0.76 -1.26 4.18
CA ALA A 86 -0.97 -1.98 2.94
C ALA A 86 -2.18 -1.43 2.21
N ILE A 87 -2.08 -1.38 0.88
CA ILE A 87 -3.20 -1.18 -0.03
C ILE A 87 -3.70 -2.57 -0.42
N LEU A 88 -4.99 -2.82 -0.22
CA LEU A 88 -5.64 -4.10 -0.46
C LEU A 88 -6.68 -3.94 -1.57
N PHE A 89 -6.61 -4.81 -2.57
CA PHE A 89 -7.57 -4.88 -3.67
C PHE A 89 -8.48 -6.09 -3.48
N TYR A 90 -9.79 -5.81 -3.41
CA TYR A 90 -10.81 -6.83 -3.18
C TYR A 90 -11.59 -7.11 -4.46
N ASN A 91 -11.89 -8.38 -4.69
CA ASN A 91 -12.79 -8.80 -5.75
C ASN A 91 -14.26 -8.64 -5.32
N ASN A 92 -15.18 -8.98 -6.23
CA ASN A 92 -16.62 -8.96 -5.98
C ASN A 92 -17.10 -9.96 -4.91
N GLU A 93 -16.31 -10.97 -4.56
CA GLU A 93 -16.56 -11.91 -3.46
C GLU A 93 -16.07 -11.37 -2.10
N GLY A 94 -15.45 -10.19 -2.07
CA GLY A 94 -14.89 -9.59 -0.87
C GLY A 94 -13.59 -10.24 -0.41
N LYS A 95 -12.90 -10.98 -1.28
CA LYS A 95 -11.57 -11.56 -1.03
C LYS A 95 -10.47 -10.65 -1.56
N ILE A 96 -9.37 -10.56 -0.82
CA ILE A 96 -8.18 -9.84 -1.24
C ILE A 96 -7.50 -10.67 -2.33
N TYR A 97 -7.34 -10.14 -3.53
CA TYR A 97 -6.67 -10.85 -4.62
C TYR A 97 -5.33 -10.22 -5.02
N SER A 98 -5.08 -9.00 -4.55
CA SER A 98 -3.82 -8.28 -4.77
C SER A 98 -3.55 -7.29 -3.64
N TYR A 99 -2.27 -6.99 -3.40
CA TYR A 99 -1.86 -6.03 -2.38
C TYR A 99 -0.57 -5.30 -2.72
N LEU A 100 -0.37 -4.17 -2.03
CA LEU A 100 0.89 -3.45 -1.97
C LEU A 100 1.17 -3.01 -0.54
N GLU A 101 2.13 -3.65 0.13
CA GLU A 101 2.64 -3.26 1.44
C GLU A 101 3.71 -2.18 1.29
N VAL A 102 3.57 -1.07 2.01
CA VAL A 102 4.41 0.11 1.82
C VAL A 102 5.08 0.52 3.14
N CYS A 103 6.37 0.85 3.05
CA CYS A 103 7.10 1.59 4.06
C CYS A 103 7.27 3.04 3.61
N LEU A 104 6.44 3.92 4.16
CA LEU A 104 6.48 5.37 3.88
C LEU A 104 7.73 6.07 4.47
N GLU A 105 8.52 5.41 5.31
CA GLU A 105 9.75 6.01 5.85
C GLU A 105 10.92 5.94 4.86
N CYS A 106 10.93 4.96 3.96
CA CYS A 106 12.05 4.72 3.03
C CYS A 106 11.61 4.49 1.58
N GLY A 107 10.34 4.80 1.28
CA GLY A 107 9.78 4.67 -0.06
C GLY A 107 9.73 3.25 -0.61
N LYS A 108 10.03 2.21 0.17
CA LYS A 108 9.96 0.83 -0.35
C LYS A 108 8.55 0.28 -0.28
N ALA A 109 8.24 -0.60 -1.23
CA ALA A 109 7.03 -1.40 -1.18
C ALA A 109 7.28 -2.82 -1.67
N GLU A 110 6.41 -3.72 -1.24
CA GLU A 110 6.33 -5.10 -1.67
C GLU A 110 4.89 -5.40 -2.08
N GLY A 111 4.69 -5.93 -3.28
CA GLY A 111 3.37 -6.26 -3.80
C GLY A 111 3.45 -7.37 -4.83
N ASP A 112 2.29 -7.89 -5.23
CA ASP A 112 2.15 -9.00 -6.16
C ASP A 112 1.87 -8.57 -7.61
N PHE A 113 2.05 -7.28 -7.91
CA PHE A 113 1.85 -6.69 -9.23
C PHE A 113 2.97 -5.71 -9.60
N LEU A 114 3.03 -5.34 -10.88
CA LEU A 114 3.99 -4.37 -11.39
C LEU A 114 3.49 -2.95 -11.14
N TYR A 115 4.32 -2.10 -10.57
CA TYR A 115 4.06 -0.67 -10.34
C TYR A 115 5.35 0.12 -10.57
N ASN A 116 5.23 1.42 -10.81
CA ASN A 116 6.36 2.32 -10.91
C ASN A 116 7.07 2.45 -9.57
N GLU A 117 8.39 2.58 -9.59
CA GLU A 117 9.20 2.68 -8.37
C GLU A 117 8.66 3.78 -7.43
N ILE A 118 8.57 3.41 -6.16
CA ILE A 118 8.31 4.32 -5.06
C ILE A 118 9.70 4.76 -4.59
N CYS A 119 10.10 5.97 -4.90
CA CYS A 119 11.36 6.57 -4.46
C CYS A 119 11.09 7.60 -3.36
N ASP A 120 12.12 7.94 -2.60
CA ASP A 120 12.05 8.86 -1.47
C ASP A 120 11.37 10.19 -1.82
N GLU A 121 11.61 10.72 -3.03
CA GLU A 121 11.01 11.97 -3.52
C GLU A 121 9.49 11.88 -3.70
N ARG A 122 8.98 10.67 -3.93
CA ARG A 122 7.55 10.41 -4.19
C ARG A 122 6.84 9.88 -2.95
N THR A 123 7.55 9.52 -1.90
CA THR A 123 6.96 8.96 -0.69
C THR A 123 6.04 9.95 0.01
N ALA A 124 6.42 11.24 0.05
CA ALA A 124 5.57 12.31 0.59
C ALA A 124 4.24 12.46 -0.16
N ASN A 125 4.23 12.20 -1.47
CA ASN A 125 2.99 12.23 -2.26
C ASN A 125 2.08 11.06 -1.89
N LEU A 126 2.63 9.86 -1.69
CA LEU A 126 1.85 8.70 -1.26
C LEU A 126 1.28 8.88 0.15
N GLU A 127 2.10 9.40 1.07
CA GLU A 127 1.64 9.76 2.42
C GLU A 127 0.49 10.78 2.36
N ASN A 128 0.59 11.78 1.49
CA ASN A 128 -0.48 12.76 1.28
C ASN A 128 -1.75 12.13 0.67
N ILE A 129 -1.62 11.16 -0.24
CA ILE A 129 -2.77 10.37 -0.73
C ILE A 129 -3.44 9.64 0.44
N PHE A 130 -2.67 9.05 1.35
CA PHE A 130 -3.20 8.33 2.51
C PHE A 130 -3.91 9.29 3.48
N LYS A 131 -3.31 10.45 3.77
CA LYS A 131 -3.94 11.51 4.58
C LYS A 131 -5.26 11.98 3.97
N GLN A 132 -5.29 12.17 2.64
CA GLN A 132 -6.52 12.55 1.93
C GLN A 132 -7.56 11.44 1.87
N ALA A 133 -7.14 10.17 1.93
CA ALA A 133 -8.05 9.04 2.12
C ALA A 133 -8.73 9.08 3.50
N GLY A 134 -8.05 9.69 4.48
CA GLY A 134 -8.50 9.79 5.86
C GLY A 134 -7.69 8.94 6.83
N ILE A 135 -6.55 8.39 6.40
CA ILE A 135 -5.61 7.69 7.28
C ILE A 135 -5.04 8.68 8.29
N LYS A 136 -5.01 8.27 9.56
CA LYS A 136 -4.46 9.03 10.69
C LYS A 136 -3.27 8.32 11.32
N TYR A 137 -3.22 7.00 11.26
CA TYR A 137 -2.12 6.24 11.84
C TYR A 137 -0.91 6.20 10.90
N PHE A 138 0.22 6.79 11.30
CA PHE A 138 1.48 6.76 10.53
C PHE A 138 2.69 6.23 11.31
N GLY A 139 2.47 5.61 12.48
CA GLY A 139 3.56 5.02 13.28
C GLY A 139 3.89 5.79 14.55
N GLU A 140 3.23 6.90 14.83
CA GLU A 140 3.32 7.63 16.09
C GLU A 140 1.93 7.83 16.70
N GLU A 141 1.73 7.28 17.90
CA GLU A 141 0.86 7.77 18.98
C GLU A 141 1.02 6.79 20.18
N GLU A 142 1.95 7.11 21.09
CA GLU A 142 1.65 7.13 22.53
C GLU A 142 1.57 8.60 22.97
#